data_AF-A0A442HHF0-F1
#
_entry.id   AF-A0A442HHF0-F1
#
_cell.length_a   1.000
_cell.length_b   1.000
_cell.length_c   1.000
_cell.angle_alpha   90.00
_cell.angle_beta   90.00
_cell.angle_gamma   90.00
#
_symmetry.space_group_name_H-M   'P 1'
#
loop_
_entity.id
_entity.type
_entity.pdbx_description
1 polymer ?
#
loop_
_entity_poly.entity_id
_entity_poly.type
_entity_poly.pdbx_seq_one_letter_code
_entity_poly.pdbx_strand_id
1 'polypeptide(L)' 'MEGDANGAPHPAPGAYAKRFSGKYEHRLITGGIGHNLPQEAPQAFARAVIDVDRF' A
#
# COMPACT_ATOMS: atom_id res chain seq x y z
N MET A 1 1.62 0.23 -0.82
CA MET A 1 0.38 -0.44 -0.34
C MET A 1 -0.75 -0.10 -1.29
N GLU A 2 -1.70 -1.00 -1.50
CA GLU A 2 -2.84 -0.84 -2.43
C GLU A 2 -4.12 -1.36 -1.76
N GLY A 3 -5.27 -0.77 -2.07
CA GLY A 3 -6.58 -1.22 -1.59
C GLY A 3 -7.23 -2.23 -2.56
N ASP A 4 -7.88 -3.27 -2.03
CA ASP A 4 -8.53 -4.31 -2.84
C ASP A 4 -9.76 -3.84 -3.65
N ALA A 5 -10.31 -2.68 -3.32
CA ALA A 5 -11.46 -2.08 -3.99
C ALA A 5 -11.15 -0.68 -4.55
N ASN A 6 -9.88 -0.38 -4.83
CA ASN A 6 -9.49 0.89 -5.46
C ASN A 6 -10.01 0.97 -6.90
N GLY A 7 -11.08 1.75 -7.12
CA GLY A 7 -11.67 1.97 -8.44
C GLY A 7 -10.92 2.98 -9.33
N ALA A 8 -9.92 3.69 -8.80
CA ALA A 8 -9.12 4.62 -9.60
C ALA A 8 -8.08 3.85 -10.45
N PRO A 9 -7.62 4.39 -11.59
CA PRO A 9 -6.56 3.74 -12.38
C PRO A 9 -5.27 3.57 -11.56
N HIS A 10 -4.76 2.35 -11.46
CA HIS A 10 -3.51 2.04 -10.77
C HIS A 10 -2.80 0.83 -11.41
N PRO A 11 -1.45 0.81 -11.46
CA PRO A 11 -0.70 -0.30 -12.03
C PRO A 11 -0.66 -1.52 -11.09
N ALA A 12 -0.54 -2.72 -11.67
CA ALA A 12 -0.30 -3.93 -10.88
C ALA A 12 1.03 -3.84 -10.10
N PRO A 13 1.12 -4.39 -8.87
CA PRO A 13 2.30 -4.26 -8.01
C PRO A 13 3.63 -4.68 -8.63
N GLY A 14 3.62 -5.76 -9.43
CA GLY A 14 4.81 -6.26 -10.11
C GLY A 14 5.40 -5.30 -11.13
N ALA A 15 4.60 -4.39 -11.70
CA ALA A 15 5.03 -3.44 -12.71
C ALA A 15 5.97 -2.36 -12.15
N TYR A 16 5.92 -2.10 -10.84
CA TYR A 16 6.73 -1.07 -10.19
C TYR A 16 7.66 -1.61 -9.10
N ALA A 17 7.52 -2.87 -8.66
CA ALA A 17 8.35 -3.44 -7.60
C ALA A 17 9.86 -3.27 -7.86
N LYS A 18 10.31 -3.48 -9.10
CA LYS A 18 11.73 -3.34 -9.49
C LYS A 18 12.26 -1.90 -9.51
N ARG A 19 11.39 -0.89 -9.31
CA ARG A 19 11.80 0.52 -9.24
C ARG A 19 12.37 0.89 -7.86
N PHE A 20 12.19 0.04 -6.86
CA PHE A 20 12.76 0.20 -5.53
C PHE A 20 14.06 -0.62 -5.43
N SER A 21 15.21 0.06 -5.28
CA SER A 21 16.54 -0.57 -5.23
C SER A 21 17.00 -0.96 -3.81
N GLY A 22 16.28 -0.52 -2.78
CA GLY A 22 16.52 -0.85 -1.37
C GLY A 22 15.54 -1.90 -0.83
N LYS A 23 15.43 -2.00 0.49
CA LYS A 23 14.38 -2.80 1.15
C LYS A 23 13.01 -2.33 0.67
N TYR A 24 12.18 -3.28 0.26
CA TYR A 24 10.88 -3.00 -0.34
C TYR A 24 9.85 -4.02 0.14
N GLU A 25 8.66 -3.53 0.45
CA GLU A 25 7.51 -4.34 0.80
C GLU A 25 6.28 -3.79 0.08
N HIS A 26 5.53 -4.67 -0.58
CA HIS A 26 4.19 -4.36 -1.08
C HIS A 26 3.15 -4.98 -0.15
N ARG A 27 2.11 -4.20 0.21
CA ARG A 27 0.98 -4.64 1.03
C ARG A 27 -0.33 -4.40 0.30
N LEU A 28 -1.10 -5.46 0.08
CA LEU A 28 -2.49 -5.36 -0.35
C LEU A 28 -3.38 -5.35 0.89
N ILE A 29 -4.20 -4.31 1.05
CA ILE A 29 -5.12 -4.19 2.17
C ILE A 29 -6.50 -4.63 1.70
N THR A 30 -7.04 -5.66 2.35
CA THR A 30 -8.36 -6.21 2.04
C THR A 30 -9.45 -5.62 2.93
N GLY A 31 -10.71 -5.79 2.52
CA GLY A 31 -11.88 -5.36 3.29
C GLY A 31 -12.72 -4.29 2.61
N GLY A 32 -12.57 -4.12 1.30
CA GLY A 32 -13.30 -3.09 0.54
C GLY A 32 -12.63 -1.72 0.64
N ILE A 33 -11.31 -1.69 0.72
CA ILE A 33 -10.55 -0.45 0.86
C ILE A 33 -10.29 0.15 -0.53
N GLY A 34 -10.69 1.41 -0.69
CA GLY A 34 -10.58 2.17 -1.90
C GLY A 34 -9.26 2.94 -2.04
N HIS A 35 -9.37 4.09 -2.69
CA HIS A 35 -8.22 4.89 -3.10
C HIS A 35 -7.54 5.63 -1.94
N ASN A 36 -8.26 5.90 -0.84
CA ASN A 36 -7.79 6.76 0.23
C ASN A 36 -7.43 5.96 1.49
N LEU A 37 -6.38 5.14 1.41
CA LEU A 37 -5.91 4.30 2.53
C LEU A 37 -5.70 5.05 3.87
N PRO A 38 -5.17 6.29 3.91
CA PRO A 38 -5.08 7.05 5.16
C PRO A 38 -6.43 7.24 5.87
N GLN A 39 -7.52 7.37 5.12
CA GLN A 39 -8.87 7.60 5.65
C GLN A 39 -9.67 6.29 5.82
N GLU A 40 -9.54 5.37 4.88
CA GLU A 40 -10.34 4.14 4.81
C GLU A 40 -9.75 3.01 5.65
N ALA A 41 -8.42 2.97 5.81
CA ALA A 41 -7.71 1.98 6.63
C ALA A 41 -6.64 2.65 7.52
N PRO A 42 -7.01 3.59 8.40
CA PRO A 42 -6.06 4.47 9.10
C PRO A 42 -5.06 3.68 9.96
N GLN A 43 -5.48 2.57 10.58
CA GLN A 43 -4.58 1.73 11.38
C GLN A 43 -3.54 1.01 10.51
N ALA A 44 -3.96 0.46 9.37
CA ALA A 44 -3.06 -0.20 8.43
C ALA A 44 -2.06 0.80 7.82
N PHE A 45 -2.55 2.00 7.48
CA PHE A 45 -1.72 3.10 6.99
C PHE A 45 -0.69 3.55 8.02
N ALA A 46 -1.13 3.87 9.25
CA ALA A 46 -0.23 4.27 10.33
C ALA A 46 0.82 3.17 10.63
N ARG A 47 0.40 1.89 10.57
CA ARG A 47 1.32 0.78 10.75
C ARG A 47 2.38 0.71 9.64
N ALA A 48 2.01 0.95 8.39
CA ALA A 48 2.97 1.00 7.28
C ALA A 48 4.02 2.11 7.46
N VAL A 49 3.63 3.26 8.00
CA VAL A 49 4.56 4.36 8.33
C VAL A 49 5.53 3.95 9.44
N ILE A 50 5.05 3.31 10.52
CA ILE A 50 5.92 2.85 11.60
C ILE A 50 6.88 1.76 11.14
N ASP A 51 6.41 0.83 10.30
CA ASP A 51 7.24 -0.27 9.82
C ASP A 51 8.34 0.22 8.86
N VAL A 52 8.05 1.22 8.01
CA VAL A 52 9.06 1.74 7.09
C VAL A 52 10.18 2.51 7.79
N ASP A 53 9.88 3.18 8.91
CA ASP A 53 10.87 3.84 9.77
C ASP A 53 11.84 2.85 10.43
N ARG A 54 11.41 1.60 10.61
CA ARG A 54 12.18 0.53 11.27
C ARG A 54 12.96 -0.36 10.29
N PHE A 55 12.90 -0.09 8.99
CA PHE A 55 13.59 -0.89 7.97
C PHE A 55 15.10 -0.71 7.97
#